data_AF-A0A946U7E1-F1
#
_entry.id   AF-A0A946U7E1-F1
#
_cell.length_a   1.000
_cell.length_b   1.000
_cell.length_c   1.000
_cell.angle_alpha   90.00
_cell.angle_beta   90.00
_cell.angle_gamma   90.00
#
_symmetry.space_group_name_H-M   'P 1'
#
loop_
_entity.id
_entity.type
_entity.pdbx_description
1 polymer ?
#
loop_
_entity_poly.entity_id
_entity_poly.type
_entity_poly.pdbx_seq_one_letter_code
_entity_poly.pdbx_strand_id
1 'polypeptide(L)' 'MAAKKTAKKAPAKKAAAKKAPAKKKAVAKKSAKPKYTPEQVYSMIEQAAYFAGQNDGFSKDPAEYWTQAEAQINSMIKG' A
#
# COMPACT_ATOMS: atom_id res chain seq x y z
N MET A 1 -3.61 15.22 73.23
CA MET A 1 -3.67 13.98 74.03
C MET A 1 -3.73 12.77 73.09
N ALA A 2 -3.11 11.66 73.49
CA ALA A 2 -3.14 10.29 72.92
C ALA A 2 -2.49 10.12 71.53
N ALA A 3 -1.26 9.62 71.33
CA ALA A 3 -0.52 8.44 71.81
C ALA A 3 -0.79 7.13 71.03
N LYS A 4 0.33 6.52 70.60
CA LYS A 4 0.57 5.11 70.20
C LYS A 4 -0.06 4.69 68.84
N LYS A 5 0.61 3.94 67.96
CA LYS A 5 1.44 2.76 68.22
C LYS A 5 2.20 2.33 66.94
N THR A 6 3.52 2.20 67.07
CA THR A 6 4.41 1.12 66.56
C THR A 6 4.09 0.30 65.29
N ALA A 7 5.13 0.26 64.44
CA ALA A 7 5.74 -0.93 63.82
C ALA A 7 5.02 -1.67 62.67
N LYS A 8 5.72 -1.78 61.52
CA LYS A 8 6.42 -3.01 61.10
C LYS A 8 7.15 -2.81 59.75
N LYS A 9 8.47 -3.00 59.76
CA LYS A 9 9.32 -3.06 58.57
C LYS A 9 9.34 -4.49 58.00
N ALA A 10 9.39 -4.54 56.66
CA ALA A 10 9.83 -5.63 55.76
C ALA A 10 8.81 -6.71 55.31
N PRO A 11 9.01 -7.35 54.13
CA PRO A 11 10.00 -7.09 53.07
C PRO A 11 9.39 -6.78 51.69
N ALA A 12 10.17 -6.09 50.86
CA ALA A 12 9.91 -5.88 49.44
C ALA A 12 9.80 -7.22 48.69
N LYS A 13 8.61 -7.51 48.16
CA LYS A 13 8.39 -8.65 47.27
C LYS A 13 8.53 -8.18 45.81
N LYS A 14 9.69 -8.53 45.26
CA LYS A 14 10.01 -8.85 43.86
C LYS A 14 8.91 -8.55 42.82
N ALA A 15 9.26 -7.63 41.93
CA ALA A 15 9.01 -7.65 40.49
C ALA A 15 7.89 -8.57 39.97
N ALA A 16 6.79 -7.96 39.55
CA ALA A 16 5.90 -8.51 38.54
C ALA A 16 5.57 -7.41 37.52
N ALA A 17 6.27 -7.50 36.39
CA ALA A 17 5.98 -6.95 35.06
C ALA A 17 4.99 -5.77 34.97
N LYS A 18 5.53 -4.62 34.58
CA LYS A 18 4.81 -3.58 33.84
C LYS A 18 3.89 -4.23 32.78
N LYS A 19 2.58 -4.17 32.98
CA LYS A 19 1.63 -4.28 31.86
C LYS A 19 1.75 -2.98 31.07
N ALA A 20 2.70 -2.96 30.14
CA ALA A 20 2.66 -1.99 29.05
C ALA A 20 1.34 -2.21 28.29
N PRO A 21 0.55 -1.16 28.00
CA PRO A 21 -0.53 -1.31 27.04
C PRO A 21 0.13 -1.68 25.71
N ALA A 22 -0.18 -2.89 25.22
CA ALA A 22 0.18 -3.30 23.88
C ALA A 22 -0.45 -2.27 22.94
N LYS A 23 0.36 -1.30 22.49
CA LYS A 23 0.03 -0.46 21.33
C LYS A 23 -0.21 -1.44 20.19
N LYS A 24 -1.48 -1.72 19.92
CA LYS A 24 -1.91 -2.26 18.63
C LYS A 24 -1.29 -1.33 17.60
N LYS A 25 -0.20 -1.78 16.97
CA LYS A 25 0.26 -1.20 15.71
C LYS A 25 -0.94 -1.35 14.79
N ALA A 26 -1.64 -0.24 14.56
CA ALA A 26 -2.42 -0.09 13.36
C ALA A 26 -1.41 -0.30 12.22
N VAL A 27 -1.38 -1.50 11.67
CA VAL A 27 -0.79 -1.73 10.36
C VAL A 27 -1.69 -0.91 9.45
N ALA A 28 -1.28 0.34 9.20
CA ALA A 28 -1.80 1.10 8.09
C ALA A 28 -1.60 0.19 6.88
N LYS A 29 -2.72 -0.31 6.36
CA LYS A 29 -2.76 -1.07 5.12
C LYS A 29 -2.07 -0.16 4.12
N LYS A 30 -0.83 -0.49 3.77
CA LYS A 30 -0.05 0.26 2.81
C LYS A 30 -0.77 0.02 1.51
N SER A 31 -1.73 0.89 1.19
CA SER A 31 -2.42 0.88 -0.09
C SER A 31 -1.30 0.84 -1.13
N ALA A 32 -1.23 -0.28 -1.85
CA ALA A 32 -0.21 -0.48 -2.86
C ALA A 32 -0.28 0.75 -3.76
N LYS A 33 0.79 1.55 -3.75
CA LYS A 33 0.86 2.71 -4.62
C LYS A 33 0.72 2.14 -6.04
N PRO A 34 -0.27 2.61 -6.84
CA PRO A 34 -0.44 2.07 -8.18
C PRO A 34 0.90 2.16 -8.90
N LYS A 35 1.35 1.01 -9.44
CA LYS A 35 2.68 0.90 -10.03
C LYS A 35 2.86 1.82 -11.24
N TYR A 36 1.74 2.26 -11.82
CA TYR A 36 1.63 3.24 -12.88
C TYR A 36 0.54 4.26 -12.54
N THR A 37 0.80 5.54 -12.79
CA THR A 37 -0.22 6.59 -12.72
C THR A 37 -1.11 6.54 -13.97
N PRO A 38 -2.37 7.01 -13.91
CA PRO A 38 -3.26 7.03 -15.08
C PRO A 38 -2.67 7.80 -16.27
N GLU A 39 -1.96 8.89 -16.04
CA GLU A 39 -1.20 9.61 -17.08
C GLU A 39 -0.16 8.73 -17.75
N GLN A 40 0.59 7.94 -16.96
CA GLN A 40 1.62 7.06 -17.49
C GLN A 40 1.00 5.93 -18.32
N VAL A 41 -0.14 5.39 -17.88
CA VAL A 41 -0.91 4.40 -18.63
C VAL A 41 -1.37 4.97 -19.97
N TYR A 42 -1.93 6.19 -19.97
CA TYR A 42 -2.37 6.88 -21.18
C TYR A 42 -1.21 7.09 -22.18
N SER A 43 -0.07 7.62 -21.73
CA SER A 43 1.10 7.78 -22.61
C SER A 43 1.60 6.45 -23.17
N MET A 44 1.56 5.37 -22.39
CA MET A 44 1.94 4.04 -22.88
C MET A 44 0.94 3.51 -23.92
N ILE A 45 -0.35 3.71 -23.72
CA ILE A 45 -1.40 3.32 -24.67
C ILE A 45 -1.23 4.10 -25.98
N GLU A 46 -1.04 5.42 -25.91
CA GLU A 46 -0.86 6.27 -27.09
C GLU A 46 0.34 5.82 -27.94
N GLN A 47 1.49 5.59 -27.31
CA GLN A 47 2.68 5.08 -27.99
C GLN A 47 2.43 3.69 -28.58
N ALA A 48 1.84 2.77 -27.80
CA ALA A 48 1.56 1.41 -28.27
C ALA A 48 0.57 1.38 -29.43
N ALA A 49 -0.49 2.20 -29.40
CA ALA A 49 -1.45 2.32 -30.49
C ALA A 49 -0.79 2.89 -31.75
N TYR A 50 0.05 3.91 -31.60
CA TYR A 50 0.81 4.48 -32.72
C TYR A 50 1.77 3.46 -33.35
N PHE A 51 2.53 2.72 -32.54
CA PHE A 51 3.43 1.68 -33.05
C PHE A 51 2.68 0.49 -33.64
N ALA A 52 1.54 0.10 -33.06
CA ALA A 52 0.70 -0.95 -33.62
C ALA A 52 0.14 -0.55 -34.98
N GLY A 53 -0.33 0.68 -35.11
CA GLY A 53 -0.74 1.27 -36.39
C GLY A 53 0.42 1.30 -37.38
N GLN A 54 1.57 1.85 -36.99
CA GLN A 54 2.74 1.94 -37.86
C GLN A 54 3.24 0.56 -38.33
N ASN A 55 3.26 -0.45 -37.46
CA ASN A 55 3.69 -1.80 -37.79
C ASN A 55 2.75 -2.52 -38.77
N ASP A 56 1.46 -2.19 -38.71
CA ASP A 56 0.41 -2.71 -39.60
C ASP A 56 0.14 -1.76 -40.80
N GLY A 57 0.92 -0.68 -40.94
CA GLY A 57 0.79 0.31 -42.01
C GLY A 57 -0.47 1.19 -41.93
N PHE A 58 -1.08 1.31 -40.74
CA PHE A 58 -2.36 1.99 -40.49
C PHE A 58 -3.50 1.42 -41.34
N SER A 59 -3.49 0.10 -41.53
CA SER A 59 -4.48 -0.61 -42.36
C SER A 59 -5.84 -0.82 -41.67
N LYS A 60 -5.92 -0.66 -40.34
CA LYS A 60 -7.15 -0.80 -39.54
C LYS A 60 -7.60 0.54 -38.95
N ASP A 61 -8.78 0.51 -38.32
CA ASP A 61 -9.32 1.65 -37.63
C ASP A 61 -8.43 2.08 -36.44
N PRO A 62 -8.20 3.38 -36.23
CA PRO A 62 -7.42 3.88 -35.10
C PRO A 62 -7.97 3.44 -33.73
N ALA A 63 -9.29 3.25 -33.59
CA ALA A 63 -9.88 2.77 -32.35
C ALA A 63 -9.51 1.31 -32.04
N GLU A 64 -9.30 0.47 -33.06
CA GLU A 64 -8.87 -0.92 -32.90
C GLU A 64 -7.45 -0.99 -32.32
N TYR A 65 -6.54 -0.15 -32.83
CA TYR A 65 -5.17 -0.07 -32.31
C TYR A 65 -5.14 0.46 -30.87
N TRP A 66 -5.99 1.44 -30.57
CA TRP A 66 -6.15 1.95 -29.21
C TRP A 66 -6.65 0.87 -28.25
N THR A 67 -7.70 0.14 -28.64
CA THR A 67 -8.30 -0.93 -27.82
C THR A 67 -7.32 -2.08 -27.57
N GLN A 68 -6.54 -2.48 -28.59
CA GLN A 68 -5.46 -3.46 -28.40
C GLN A 68 -4.39 -2.95 -27.43
N ALA A 69 -3.94 -1.71 -27.60
CA ALA A 69 -2.94 -1.09 -26.74
C ALA A 69 -3.43 -1.00 -25.28
N GLU A 70 -4.68 -0.59 -25.05
CA GLU A 70 -5.31 -0.60 -23.73
C GLU A 70 -5.30 -1.98 -23.09
N ALA A 71 -5.72 -3.02 -23.82
CA ALA A 71 -5.75 -4.38 -23.31
C ALA A 71 -4.34 -4.87 -22.93
N GLN A 72 -3.34 -4.59 -23.78
CA GLN A 72 -1.96 -5.00 -23.56
C GLN A 72 -1.35 -4.31 -22.33
N ILE A 73 -1.51 -2.99 -22.24
CA ILE A 73 -0.98 -2.20 -21.12
C ILE A 73 -1.70 -2.56 -19.82
N ASN A 74 -3.03 -2.70 -19.84
CA ASN A 74 -3.80 -3.10 -18.66
C ASN A 74 -3.39 -4.49 -18.14
N SER A 75 -3.12 -5.44 -19.05
CA SER A 75 -2.59 -6.76 -18.67
C SER A 75 -1.20 -6.67 -18.01
N MET A 76 -0.36 -5.72 -18.41
CA MET A 76 0.98 -5.50 -17.85
C MET A 76 0.94 -4.83 -16.47
N ILE A 77 -0.06 -3.98 -16.22
CA ILE A 77 -0.20 -3.24 -14.94
C ILE A 77 -0.94 -4.07 -13.89
N LYS A 78 -1.89 -4.91 -14.31
CA LYS A 78 -2.71 -5.75 -13.45
C LYS A 78 -2.04 -7.10 -13.12
N GLY A 79 -1.08 -7.51 -13.95
CA GLY A 79 -0.27 -8.73 -13.79
C GLY A 79 0.79 -8.64 -12.70
#